data_AF-A0A8J4UTN8-F1
#
_entry.id   AF-A0A8J4UTN8-F1
#
_cell.length_a   1.000
_cell.length_b   1.000
_cell.length_c   1.000
_cell.angle_alpha   90.00
_cell.angle_beta   90.00
_cell.angle_gamma   90.00
#
_symmetry.space_group_name_H-M   'P 1'
#
loop_
_entity.id
_entity.type
_entity.pdbx_description
1 polymer ?
#
loop_
_entity_poly.entity_id
_entity_poly.type
_entity_poly.pdbx_seq_one_letter_code
_entity_poly.pdbx_strand_id
1 'polypeptide(L)'
;MSKKGNVSWVKPSEPSFLRKFKNDVGYKEGPTVETKRQELPKCDEDSGDSDREDEMPQVVVLKKGDLSAEEATQLKKESKDSNRGEMYLVAKLYVCVEGHHQ
;
A
#
# COMPACT_ATOMS: atom_id res chain seq x y z
N MET A 1 -33.64 16.31 20.24
CA MET A 1 -32.68 16.49 19.13
C MET A 1 -31.51 17.31 19.63
N SER A 2 -30.46 16.66 20.14
CA SER A 2 -29.30 17.34 20.73
C SER A 2 -28.51 18.04 19.61
N LYS A 3 -28.48 19.37 19.62
CA LYS A 3 -27.64 20.18 18.73
C LYS A 3 -26.18 19.82 19.03
N LYS A 4 -25.59 18.94 18.20
CA LYS A 4 -24.14 18.70 18.18
C LYS A 4 -23.49 20.05 17.92
N GLY A 5 -22.69 20.53 18.88
CA GLY A 5 -22.03 21.82 18.78
C GLY A 5 -21.04 21.81 17.62
N ASN A 6 -21.25 22.70 16.65
CA ASN A 6 -20.33 22.88 15.53
C ASN A 6 -19.09 23.62 16.02
N VAL A 7 -18.11 22.90 16.57
CA VAL A 7 -16.84 23.47 17.02
C VAL A 7 -15.85 23.41 15.86
N SER A 8 -15.54 24.57 15.27
CA SER A 8 -14.47 24.71 14.30
C SER A 8 -13.17 25.12 15.02
N TRP A 9 -12.10 24.37 14.81
CA TRP A 9 -10.76 24.74 15.28
C TRP A 9 -10.05 25.58 14.22
N VAL A 10 -9.65 26.80 14.59
CA VAL A 10 -8.81 27.69 13.75
C VAL A 10 -7.47 27.82 14.42
N LYS A 11 -6.37 27.63 13.68
CA LYS A 11 -5.01 27.85 14.21
C LYS A 11 -4.75 29.36 14.26
N PRO A 12 -4.63 30.00 15.45
CA PRO A 12 -4.30 31.41 15.54
C PRO A 12 -2.87 31.65 15.06
N SER A 13 -2.62 32.84 14.51
CA SER A 13 -1.28 33.24 14.06
C SER A 13 -0.28 33.27 15.21
N GLU A 14 0.95 32.84 14.95
CA GLU A 14 1.97 32.78 15.99
C GLU A 14 2.29 34.18 16.57
N PRO A 15 2.23 34.35 17.90
CA PRO A 15 2.50 35.63 18.56
C PRO A 15 3.97 36.04 18.40
N SER A 16 4.22 37.35 18.44
CA SER A 16 5.52 37.96 18.16
C SER A 16 6.65 37.45 19.07
N PHE A 17 6.34 37.12 20.32
CA PHE A 17 7.30 36.56 21.28
C PHE A 17 7.84 35.19 20.85
N LEU A 18 6.95 34.25 20.49
CA LEU A 18 7.35 32.90 20.07
C LEU A 18 8.15 32.92 18.77
N ARG A 19 7.79 33.83 17.85
CA ARG A 19 8.52 34.01 16.58
C ARG A 19 9.97 34.46 16.79
N LYS A 20 10.19 35.44 17.69
CA LYS A 20 11.55 35.90 18.03
C LYS A 20 12.36 34.78 18.66
N PHE A 21 11.78 34.10 19.64
CA PHE A 21 12.44 32.98 20.32
C PHE A 21 12.83 31.85 19.36
N LYS A 22 11.93 31.44 18.44
CA LYS A 22 12.21 30.41 17.43
C LYS A 22 13.34 30.81 16.48
N ASN A 23 13.45 32.09 16.12
CA ASN A 23 14.54 32.58 15.28
C ASN A 23 15.88 32.55 16.01
N ASP A 24 15.90 32.99 17.28
CA ASP A 24 17.14 33.07 18.08
C ASP A 24 17.73 31.68 18.37
N VAL A 25 16.87 30.67 18.58
CA VAL A 25 17.30 29.29 18.83
C VAL A 25 17.47 28.45 17.55
N GLY A 26 17.27 29.04 16.37
CA GLY A 26 17.40 28.34 15.07
C GLY A 26 16.38 27.23 14.85
N TYR A 27 15.19 27.36 15.44
CA TYR A 27 14.13 26.35 15.36
C TYR A 27 13.63 26.21 13.91
N LYS A 28 13.76 25.01 13.35
CA LYS A 28 13.15 24.64 12.06
C LYS A 28 11.87 23.88 12.34
N GLU A 29 10.76 24.37 11.81
CA GLU A 29 9.47 23.71 11.95
C GLU A 29 9.55 22.31 11.34
N GLY A 30 9.31 21.30 12.17
CA GLY A 30 9.39 19.89 11.77
C GLY A 30 8.25 19.50 10.83
N PRO A 31 8.23 18.24 10.36
CA PRO A 31 7.14 17.72 9.54
C PRO A 31 5.81 17.95 10.25
N THR A 32 4.88 18.61 9.56
CA THR A 32 3.57 18.95 10.12
C THR A 32 2.59 17.80 9.93
N VAL A 33 1.40 17.91 10.52
CA VAL A 33 0.33 16.90 10.31
C VAL A 33 -0.03 16.79 8.83
N GLU A 34 0.07 17.87 8.06
CA GLU A 34 -0.17 17.86 6.61
C GLU A 34 0.88 17.03 5.87
N THR A 35 2.12 16.99 6.36
CA THR A 35 3.18 16.13 5.81
C THR A 35 2.80 14.64 5.89
N LYS A 36 1.94 14.22 6.84
CA LYS A 36 1.43 12.84 6.91
C LYS A 36 0.30 12.55 5.93
N ARG A 37 -0.36 13.59 5.43
CA ARG A 37 -1.44 13.48 4.43
C ARG A 37 -0.91 13.48 3.00
N GLN A 38 0.36 13.81 2.81
CA GLN A 38 1.01 13.75 1.52
C GLN A 38 1.03 12.30 1.02
N GLU A 39 0.73 12.13 -0.26
CA GLU A 39 0.84 10.83 -0.91
C GLU A 39 2.31 10.40 -0.84
N LEU A 40 2.56 9.28 -0.16
CA LEU A 40 3.88 8.68 -0.15
C LEU A 40 4.20 8.25 -1.58
N PRO A 41 5.45 8.41 -2.04
CA PRO A 41 5.86 7.83 -3.31
C PRO A 41 5.49 6.35 -3.29
N LYS A 42 4.93 5.85 -4.40
CA LYS A 42 4.72 4.41 -4.58
C LYS A 42 6.04 3.73 -4.24
N CYS A 43 6.01 2.87 -3.23
CA CYS A 43 7.13 1.99 -2.94
C CYS A 43 7.39 1.27 -4.27
N ASP A 44 8.60 1.43 -4.84
CA ASP A 44 8.98 0.70 -6.03
C ASP A 44 8.69 -0.77 -5.76
N GLU A 45 7.88 -1.39 -6.62
CA GLU A 45 7.44 -2.79 -6.53
C GLU A 45 8.63 -3.79 -6.50
N ASP A 46 9.86 -3.30 -6.60
CA ASP A 46 11.11 -4.05 -6.55
C ASP A 46 11.63 -4.29 -5.12
N SER A 47 10.95 -3.77 -4.08
CA SER A 47 11.32 -4.01 -2.67
C SER A 47 10.29 -4.88 -1.95
N GLY A 48 10.18 -6.14 -2.37
CA GLY A 48 9.83 -7.23 -1.44
C GLY A 48 8.45 -7.87 -1.56
N ASP A 49 8.09 -8.42 -2.72
CA ASP A 49 6.97 -9.39 -2.81
C ASP A 49 7.33 -10.65 -3.61
N SER A 50 8.54 -11.15 -3.39
CA SER A 50 8.82 -12.56 -3.61
C SER A 50 9.34 -13.10 -2.30
N ASP A 51 8.46 -13.73 -1.51
CA ASP A 51 8.84 -14.55 -0.36
C ASP A 51 10.12 -15.32 -0.74
N ARG A 52 11.21 -15.05 -0.02
CA ARG A 52 12.47 -15.75 -0.29
C ARG A 52 12.27 -17.23 0.05
N GLU A 53 13.06 -18.10 -0.59
CA GLU A 53 12.97 -19.54 -0.31
C GLU A 53 13.16 -19.84 1.20
N ASP A 54 13.97 -19.04 1.90
CA ASP A 54 14.21 -19.13 3.35
C ASP A 54 13.03 -18.66 4.23
N GLU A 55 12.09 -17.88 3.66
CA GLU A 55 10.92 -17.34 4.35
C GLU A 55 9.68 -18.25 4.18
N MET A 56 9.77 -19.27 3.32
CA MET A 56 8.68 -20.21 3.10
C MET A 56 8.43 -21.08 4.34
N PRO A 57 7.16 -21.39 4.68
CA PRO A 57 6.85 -22.24 5.82
C PRO A 57 7.34 -23.67 5.59
N GLN A 58 7.85 -24.30 6.65
CA GLN A 58 8.25 -25.71 6.60
C GLN A 58 7.02 -26.61 6.38
N VAL A 59 7.06 -27.42 5.33
CA VAL A 59 5.99 -28.37 5.00
C VAL A 59 6.25 -29.70 5.71
N VAL A 60 5.29 -30.18 6.50
CA VAL A 60 5.35 -31.46 7.21
C VAL A 60 4.20 -32.35 6.74
N VAL A 61 4.51 -33.51 6.19
CA VAL A 61 3.53 -34.52 5.72
C VAL A 61 3.27 -35.52 6.84
N LEU A 62 2.03 -35.60 7.35
CA LEU A 62 1.66 -36.48 8.46
C LEU A 62 0.79 -37.65 8.02
N LYS A 63 -0.04 -37.45 6.98
CA LYS A 63 -0.98 -38.45 6.47
C LYS A 63 -0.80 -38.65 4.97
N LYS A 64 -1.21 -39.84 4.48
CA LYS A 64 -1.27 -40.13 3.04
C LYS A 64 -2.37 -39.26 2.42
N GLY A 65 -1.98 -38.15 1.81
CA GLY A 65 -2.88 -37.15 1.23
C GLY A 65 -2.44 -35.70 1.46
N ASP A 66 -1.49 -35.43 2.36
CA ASP A 66 -0.90 -34.10 2.51
C ASP A 66 0.07 -33.81 1.34
N LEU A 67 0.11 -32.56 0.87
CA LEU A 67 0.97 -32.12 -0.23
C LEU A 67 2.44 -32.04 0.23
N SER A 68 3.35 -32.49 -0.65
CA SER A 68 4.77 -32.25 -0.47
C SER A 68 5.15 -30.79 -0.81
N ALA A 69 6.33 -30.36 -0.35
CA ALA A 69 6.81 -28.99 -0.62
C ALA A 69 6.88 -28.68 -2.12
N GLU A 70 7.34 -29.64 -2.92
CA GLU A 70 7.45 -29.49 -4.38
C GLU A 70 6.08 -29.27 -5.02
N GLU A 71 5.09 -30.10 -4.70
CA GLU A 71 3.72 -29.99 -5.23
C GLU A 71 3.05 -28.67 -4.83
N ALA A 72 3.27 -28.20 -3.59
CA ALA A 72 2.73 -26.93 -3.11
C ALA A 72 3.30 -25.73 -3.88
N THR A 73 4.60 -25.75 -4.22
CA THR A 73 5.21 -24.67 -5.00
C THR A 73 4.71 -24.65 -6.46
N GLN A 74 4.49 -25.83 -7.05
CA GLN A 74 3.97 -25.98 -8.40
C GLN A 74 2.53 -25.45 -8.51
N LEU A 75 1.66 -25.84 -7.59
CA LEU A 75 0.27 -25.35 -7.52
C LEU A 75 0.19 -23.82 -7.34
N LYS A 76 1.08 -23.23 -6.52
CA LYS A 76 1.15 -21.77 -6.35
C LYS A 76 1.55 -21.06 -7.65
N LYS A 77 2.51 -21.60 -8.40
CA LYS A 77 2.96 -21.04 -9.69
C LYS A 77 1.84 -21.08 -10.72
N GLU A 78 1.18 -22.23 -10.86
CA GLU A 78 0.04 -22.40 -11.78
C GLU A 78 -1.11 -21.45 -11.43
N SER A 79 -1.43 -21.29 -10.15
CA SER A 79 -2.49 -20.37 -9.70
C SER A 79 -2.16 -18.89 -9.98
N LYS A 80 -0.91 -18.48 -9.80
CA LYS A 80 -0.45 -17.10 -10.11
C LYS A 80 -0.49 -16.84 -11.62
N ASP A 81 -0.06 -17.81 -12.44
CA ASP A 81 -0.05 -17.66 -13.89
C ASP A 81 -1.46 -17.69 -14.50
N SER A 82 -2.37 -18.51 -13.99
CA SER A 82 -3.79 -18.48 -14.40
C SER A 82 -4.45 -17.16 -14.03
N ASN A 83 -4.23 -16.63 -12.81
CA ASN A 83 -4.81 -15.36 -12.41
C ASN A 83 -4.26 -14.19 -13.24
N ARG A 84 -2.94 -14.17 -13.50
CA ARG A 84 -2.31 -13.18 -14.39
C ARG A 84 -2.84 -13.31 -15.82
N GLY A 85 -2.95 -14.53 -16.35
CA GLY A 85 -3.50 -14.80 -17.68
C GLY A 85 -4.95 -14.35 -17.85
N GLU A 86 -5.82 -14.62 -16.86
CA GLU A 86 -7.21 -14.17 -16.86
C GLU A 86 -7.31 -12.63 -16.84
N MET A 87 -6.49 -11.95 -16.03
CA MET A 87 -6.43 -10.48 -16.00
C MET A 87 -5.98 -9.87 -17.34
N TYR A 88 -5.01 -10.49 -18.02
CA TYR A 88 -4.57 -10.09 -19.36
C TYR A 88 -5.65 -10.31 -20.43
N LEU A 89 -6.40 -11.41 -20.35
CA LEU A 89 -7.51 -11.70 -21.28
C LEU A 89 -8.67 -10.74 -21.08
N VAL A 90 -9.04 -10.42 -19.82
CA VAL A 90 -10.09 -9.44 -19.50
C VAL A 90 -9.70 -8.04 -19.98
N ALA A 91 -8.46 -7.60 -19.73
CA ALA A 91 -7.98 -6.31 -20.21
C ALA A 91 -7.98 -6.24 -21.76
N LYS A 92 -7.56 -7.30 -22.44
CA LYS A 92 -7.54 -7.35 -23.91
C LYS A 92 -8.96 -7.37 -24.51
N LEU A 93 -9.91 -8.04 -23.87
CA LEU A 93 -11.32 -8.03 -24.28
C LEU A 93 -11.93 -6.63 -24.10
N TYR A 94 -11.64 -5.96 -22.99
CA TYR A 94 -12.11 -4.60 -22.72
C TYR A 94 -11.63 -3.60 -23.78
N VAL A 95 -10.34 -3.64 -24.13
CA VAL A 95 -9.77 -2.80 -25.19
C VAL A 95 -10.36 -3.14 -26.57
N CYS A 96 -10.64 -4.41 -26.85
CA CYS A 96 -11.28 -4.83 -28.11
C CYS A 96 -12.73 -4.32 -28.24
N VAL A 97 -13.49 -4.30 -27.13
CA VAL A 97 -14.87 -3.80 -27.10
C VAL A 97 -14.92 -2.28 -27.28
N GLU A 98 -13.98 -1.53 -26.68
CA GLU A 98 -13.92 -0.07 -26.83
C GLU A 98 -13.30 0.39 -28.17
N GLY A 99 -12.57 -0.48 -28.87
CA GLY A 99 -11.94 -0.18 -30.16
C GLY A 99 -12.87 -0.21 -31.38
N HIS A 100 -14.17 -0.50 -31.21
CA HIS A 100 -15.13 -0.63 -32.32
C HIS A 100 -16.09 0.57 -32.47
N HIS A 101 -15.73 1.74 -31.92
CA HIS A 101 -16.52 2.97 -31.99
C HIS A 101 -15.81 4.17 -32.63
N GLN A 102 -14.94 3.92 -33.62
CA GLN A 102 -14.41 4.97 -34.49
C GLN A 102 -14.57 4.60 -35.96
#